data_AF-A0A2M8Q250-F1
#
_entry.id   AF-A0A2M8Q250-F1
#
_cell.length_a   1.000
_cell.length_b   1.000
_cell.length_c   1.000
_cell.angle_alpha   90.00
_cell.angle_beta   90.00
_cell.angle_gamma   90.00
#
_symmetry.space_group_name_H-M   'P 1'
#
loop_
_entity.id
_entity.type
_entity.pdbx_description
1 polymer ?
#
loop_
_entity_poly.entity_id
_entity_poly.type
_entity_poly.pdbx_seq_one_letter_code
_entity_poly.pdbx_strand_id
1 'polypeptide(L)'
;MNITSHEQDDVMIVTLDGRVDSEGAIDLDLALQTALLEGHYKLILDMANVRYLNSAGLRTLADVLTQSRDHDGDLKLVSLNPKVERVFQIIGFDKFFNIYSDLDSAISAFS
;
A
#
# COMPACT_ATOMS: atom_id res chain seq x y z
N MET A 1 -0.12 -6.44 13.44
CA MET A 1 -1.22 -6.61 12.46
C MET A 1 -1.03 -7.90 11.68
N ASN A 2 -2.00 -8.40 10.90
CA ASN A 2 -1.76 -9.54 10.03
C ASN A 2 -1.47 -9.06 8.61
N ILE A 3 -0.40 -9.56 8.00
CA ILE A 3 0.04 -9.21 6.65
C ILE A 3 0.29 -10.50 5.90
N THR A 4 -0.32 -10.61 4.73
CA THR A 4 -0.05 -11.70 3.79
C THR A 4 0.32 -11.11 2.44
N SER A 5 1.20 -11.79 1.73
CA SER A 5 1.66 -11.36 0.42
C SER A 5 1.68 -12.53 -0.56
N HIS A 6 1.42 -12.23 -1.82
CA HIS A 6 1.61 -13.17 -2.92
C HIS A 6 1.90 -12.39 -4.20
N GLU A 7 2.58 -13.05 -5.13
CA GLU A 7 2.88 -12.49 -6.44
C GLU A 7 1.83 -12.95 -7.46
N GLN A 8 1.38 -12.02 -8.29
CA GLN A 8 0.51 -12.28 -9.44
C GLN A 8 0.94 -11.36 -10.59
N ASP A 9 1.25 -11.94 -11.76
CA ASP A 9 1.59 -11.20 -12.98
C ASP A 9 2.71 -10.14 -12.78
N ASP A 10 3.80 -10.49 -12.08
CA ASP A 10 4.93 -9.60 -11.73
C ASP A 10 4.54 -8.43 -10.78
N VAL A 11 3.37 -8.54 -10.14
CA VAL A 11 2.88 -7.58 -9.14
C VAL A 11 2.79 -8.27 -7.78
N MET A 12 3.41 -7.67 -6.76
CA MET A 12 3.30 -8.14 -5.39
C MET A 12 2.05 -7.56 -4.73
N ILE A 13 1.13 -8.42 -4.33
CA ILE A 13 -0.13 -8.06 -3.69
C ILE A 13 0.01 -8.30 -2.20
N VAL A 14 -0.11 -7.24 -1.42
CA VAL A 14 0.01 -7.23 0.05
C VAL A 14 -1.36 -6.95 0.66
N THR A 15 -1.93 -7.95 1.34
CA THR A 15 -3.21 -7.83 2.03
C THR A 15 -3.00 -7.51 3.50
N LEU A 16 -3.65 -6.45 3.96
CA LEU A 16 -3.55 -5.95 5.32
C LEU A 16 -4.83 -6.22 6.12
N ASP A 17 -4.69 -6.82 7.30
CA ASP A 17 -5.78 -7.03 8.24
C ASP A 17 -5.43 -6.47 9.63
N GLY A 18 -6.23 -5.51 10.09
CA GLY A 18 -6.13 -4.90 11.39
C GLY A 18 -5.98 -3.37 11.35
N ARG A 19 -4.99 -2.87 12.08
CA ARG A 19 -4.79 -1.43 12.33
C ARG A 19 -3.34 -1.07 12.03
N VAL A 20 -3.14 0.05 11.34
CA VAL A 20 -1.82 0.64 11.11
C VAL A 20 -1.63 1.77 12.13
N ASP A 21 -1.46 1.36 13.40
CA ASP A 21 -1.01 2.21 14.50
C ASP A 21 0.52 2.14 14.63
N SER A 22 1.10 2.43 15.80
CA SER A 22 2.57 2.44 15.94
C SER A 22 3.20 1.06 15.73
N GLU A 23 2.58 -0.01 16.23
CA GLU A 23 3.07 -1.38 16.04
C GLU A 23 2.76 -1.86 14.63
N GLY A 24 1.52 -1.64 14.16
CA GLY A 24 1.14 -2.00 12.79
C GLY A 24 1.97 -1.28 11.72
N ALA A 25 2.41 -0.04 11.97
CA ALA A 25 3.31 0.67 11.06
C ALA A 25 4.70 0.03 10.97
N ILE A 26 5.22 -0.55 12.07
CA ILE A 26 6.49 -1.27 12.07
C ILE A 26 6.34 -2.57 11.27
N ASP A 27 5.26 -3.32 11.50
CA ASP A 27 4.97 -4.55 10.74
C ASP A 27 4.84 -4.26 9.23
N LEU A 28 4.13 -3.18 8.89
CA LEU A 28 3.93 -2.74 7.51
C LEU A 28 5.24 -2.33 6.84
N ASP A 29 6.06 -1.54 7.52
CA ASP A 29 7.36 -1.10 7.01
C ASP A 29 8.26 -2.31 6.75
N LEU A 30 8.37 -3.23 7.70
CA LEU A 30 9.17 -4.45 7.53
C LEU A 30 8.72 -5.24 6.30
N ALA A 31 7.41 -5.49 6.15
CA ALA A 31 6.88 -6.26 5.03
C ALA A 31 7.16 -5.61 3.66
N LEU A 32 6.96 -4.29 3.55
CA LEU A 32 7.15 -3.58 2.28
C LEU A 32 8.61 -3.37 1.93
N GLN A 33 9.46 -3.08 2.92
CA GLN A 33 10.90 -2.96 2.69
C GLN A 33 11.49 -4.33 2.30
N THR A 34 11.02 -5.43 2.89
CA THR A 34 11.41 -6.78 2.45
C THR A 34 11.03 -7.03 0.99
N ALA A 35 9.80 -6.69 0.57
CA ALA A 35 9.39 -6.84 -0.83
C ALA A 35 10.27 -6.03 -1.79
N LEU A 36 10.61 -4.78 -1.44
CA LEU A 36 11.51 -3.94 -2.22
C LEU A 36 12.92 -4.54 -2.30
N LEU A 37 13.45 -5.05 -1.20
CA LEU A 37 14.77 -5.71 -1.15
C LEU A 37 14.82 -6.99 -2.01
N GLU A 38 13.70 -7.68 -2.15
CA GLU A 38 13.55 -8.85 -3.02
C GLU A 38 13.34 -8.48 -4.50
N GLY A 39 13.27 -7.19 -4.81
CA GLY A 39 13.16 -6.66 -6.18
C GLY A 39 11.73 -6.43 -6.65
N HIS A 40 10.74 -6.51 -5.77
CA HIS A 40 9.35 -6.22 -6.10
C HIS A 40 9.07 -4.72 -6.00
N TYR A 41 8.97 -4.05 -7.16
CA TYR A 41 8.68 -2.61 -7.24
C TYR A 41 7.27 -2.30 -7.72
N LYS A 42 6.53 -3.30 -8.21
CA LYS A 42 5.10 -3.19 -8.55
C LYS A 42 4.30 -3.74 -7.38
N LEU A 43 3.78 -2.85 -6.54
CA LEU A 43 3.10 -3.22 -5.30
C LEU A 43 1.63 -2.82 -5.35
N ILE A 44 0.76 -3.70 -4.87
CA ILE A 44 -0.64 -3.39 -4.56
C ILE A 44 -0.89 -3.66 -3.08
N LEU A 45 -1.46 -2.67 -2.40
CA LEU A 45 -1.92 -2.81 -1.02
C LEU A 45 -3.44 -2.96 -0.97
N ASP A 46 -3.92 -4.12 -0.53
CA ASP A 46 -5.33 -4.32 -0.21
C ASP A 46 -5.63 -3.88 1.23
N MET A 47 -6.40 -2.79 1.33
CA MET A 47 -6.75 -2.14 2.59
C MET A 47 -8.16 -2.47 3.09
N ALA A 48 -8.83 -3.47 2.52
CA ALA A 48 -10.23 -3.81 2.83
C ALA A 48 -10.49 -3.96 4.35
N ASN A 49 -9.53 -4.55 5.07
CA ASN A 49 -9.65 -4.81 6.50
C ASN A 49 -8.91 -3.79 7.39
N VAL A 50 -8.36 -2.71 6.81
CA VAL A 50 -7.66 -1.66 7.56
C VAL A 50 -8.60 -0.58 8.03
N ARG A 51 -8.88 -0.51 9.34
CA ARG A 51 -9.84 0.45 9.91
C ARG A 51 -9.23 1.74 10.45
N TYR A 52 -7.92 1.81 10.49
CA TYR A 52 -7.17 2.92 11.08
C TYR A 52 -5.77 3.00 10.50
N LEU A 53 -5.34 4.23 10.22
CA LEU A 53 -4.02 4.57 9.74
C LEU A 53 -3.55 5.85 10.47
N ASN A 54 -2.35 5.83 11.04
CA ASN A 54 -1.72 6.99 11.68
C ASN A 54 -0.63 7.62 10.78
N SER A 55 0.04 8.64 11.30
CA SER A 55 1.12 9.35 10.61
C SER A 55 2.35 8.48 10.30
N ALA A 56 2.65 7.46 11.13
CA ALA A 56 3.75 6.54 10.89
C ALA A 56 3.47 5.67 9.66
N GLY A 57 2.27 5.06 9.60
CA GLY A 57 1.86 4.29 8.43
C GLY A 57 1.80 5.13 7.15
N LEU A 58 1.29 6.36 7.22
CA LEU A 58 1.30 7.27 6.07
C LEU A 58 2.73 7.56 5.57
N ARG A 59 3.69 7.77 6.48
CA ARG A 59 5.10 7.95 6.10
C ARG A 59 5.64 6.71 5.40
N THR A 60 5.44 5.52 5.99
CA THR A 60 5.85 4.25 5.36
C THR A 60 5.32 4.10 3.94
N LEU A 61 4.03 4.39 3.73
CA LEU A 61 3.44 4.33 2.38
C LEU A 61 4.10 5.32 1.42
N ALA A 62 4.38 6.54 1.85
CA ALA A 62 5.03 7.56 1.01
C ALA A 62 6.48 7.19 0.65
N ASP A 63 7.22 6.63 1.60
CA ASP A 63 8.60 6.19 1.40
C ASP A 63 8.67 5.02 0.42
N VAL A 64 7.78 4.02 0.57
CA VAL A 64 7.68 2.86 -0.34
C VAL A 64 7.23 3.29 -1.74
N LEU A 65 6.26 4.21 -1.84
CA LEU A 65 5.81 4.77 -3.12
C LEU A 65 6.98 5.41 -3.89
N THR A 66 7.79 6.21 -3.19
CA THR A 66 8.95 6.88 -3.79
C THR A 66 9.97 5.86 -4.28
N GLN A 67 10.37 4.91 -3.43
CA GLN A 67 11.34 3.86 -3.77
C GLN A 67 10.89 2.97 -4.93
N SER A 68 9.59 2.64 -4.98
CA SER A 68 9.00 1.84 -6.06
C SER A 68 9.12 2.58 -7.40
N ARG A 69 8.80 3.87 -7.43
CA ARG A 69 8.86 4.71 -8.63
C ARG A 69 10.29 4.98 -9.11
N ASP A 70 11.25 5.05 -8.18
CA ASP A 70 12.67 5.16 -8.53
C ASP A 70 13.19 3.92 -9.29
N HIS A 71 12.44 2.81 -9.27
CA HIS A 71 12.75 1.55 -9.97
C HIS A 71 11.70 1.19 -11.02
N ASP A 72 11.11 2.20 -11.68
CA ASP A 72 10.09 2.04 -12.74
C ASP A 72 8.83 1.24 -12.31
N GLY A 73 8.58 1.15 -11.01
CA GLY A 73 7.40 0.54 -10.40
C GLY A 73 6.41 1.58 -9.86
N ASP A 74 5.51 1.14 -8.97
CA ASP A 74 4.55 2.00 -8.27
C ASP A 74 3.96 1.28 -7.06
N LEU A 75 3.40 2.05 -6.13
CA LEU A 75 2.56 1.53 -5.04
C LEU A 75 1.11 1.98 -5.26
N LYS A 76 0.24 1.01 -5.55
CA LYS A 76 -1.20 1.22 -5.73
C LYS A 76 -1.96 0.73 -4.52
N LEU A 77 -3.09 1.38 -4.22
CA LEU A 77 -3.94 0.99 -3.11
C LEU A 77 -5.32 0.56 -3.62
N VAL A 78 -5.89 -0.46 -3.00
CA VAL A 78 -7.26 -0.91 -3.28
C VAL A 78 -8.07 -1.02 -1.99
N SER A 79 -9.39 -0.98 -2.13
CA SER A 79 -10.33 -1.25 -1.03
C SER A 79 -10.19 -0.32 0.18
N LEU A 80 -9.81 0.95 -0.02
CA LEU A 80 -9.82 1.93 1.08
C LEU A 80 -11.25 2.10 1.60
N ASN A 81 -11.44 1.94 2.90
CA ASN A 81 -12.72 2.32 3.49
C ASN A 81 -12.89 3.85 3.50
N PRO A 82 -14.13 4.38 3.58
CA PRO A 82 -14.40 5.82 3.51
C PRO A 82 -13.68 6.65 4.56
N LYS A 83 -13.37 6.06 5.74
CA LYS A 83 -12.67 6.76 6.81
C LYS A 83 -11.19 6.96 6.47
N VAL A 84 -10.53 5.92 5.94
CA VAL A 84 -9.13 5.99 5.49
C VAL A 84 -9.02 6.89 4.27
N GLU A 85 -9.92 6.73 3.30
CA GLU A 85 -9.98 7.59 2.12
C GLU A 85 -10.14 9.08 2.50
N ARG A 86 -11.02 9.38 3.47
CA ARG A 86 -11.17 10.75 3.96
C ARG A 86 -9.89 11.30 4.61
N VAL A 87 -9.13 10.47 5.31
CA VAL A 87 -7.82 10.87 5.84
C VAL A 87 -6.88 11.23 4.70
N PHE A 88 -6.79 10.40 3.66
CA PHE A 88 -5.97 10.67 2.46
C PHE A 88 -6.35 11.98 1.79
N GLN A 89 -7.64 12.26 1.62
CA GLN A 89 -8.12 13.51 1.03
C GLN A 89 -7.78 14.75 1.88
N ILE A 90 -7.90 14.66 3.21
CA ILE A 90 -7.60 15.78 4.12
C ILE A 90 -6.12 16.16 4.05
N ILE A 91 -5.25 15.16 4.01
CA ILE A 91 -3.79 15.37 3.94
C ILE A 91 -3.28 15.61 2.50
N GLY A 92 -4.12 15.36 1.49
CA GLY A 92 -3.79 15.51 0.07
C GLY A 92 -3.01 14.33 -0.54
N PHE A 93 -3.03 13.16 0.11
CA PHE A 93 -2.33 11.96 -0.34
C PHE A 93 -3.02 11.29 -1.54
N ASP A 94 -4.33 11.48 -1.66
CA ASP A 94 -5.13 11.05 -2.82
C ASP A 94 -4.56 11.55 -4.17
N LYS A 95 -3.75 12.61 -4.17
CA LYS A 95 -3.09 13.15 -5.37
C LYS A 95 -1.80 12.43 -5.76
N PHE A 96 -1.20 11.68 -4.84
CA PHE A 96 0.09 11.01 -5.06
C PHE A 96 -0.08 9.51 -5.28
N PHE A 97 -1.07 8.91 -4.62
CA PHE A 97 -1.39 7.49 -4.72
C PHE A 97 -2.39 7.23 -5.84
N ASN A 98 -2.13 6.16 -6.59
CA ASN A 98 -3.12 5.58 -7.48
C ASN A 98 -4.02 4.64 -6.65
N ILE A 99 -5.28 5.05 -6.46
CA ILE A 99 -6.27 4.35 -5.64
C ILE A 99 -7.36 3.79 -6.54
N TYR A 100 -7.65 2.49 -6.41
CA TYR A 100 -8.63 1.77 -7.23
C TYR A 100 -9.72 1.11 -6.37
N SER A 101 -10.85 0.81 -7.02
CA SER A 101 -11.98 0.10 -6.40
C SER A 101 -11.70 -1.38 -6.16
N ASP A 102 -10.87 -1.99 -7.00
CA ASP A 102 -10.66 -3.43 -7.05
C ASP A 102 -9.25 -3.77 -7.55
N LEU A 103 -8.85 -5.01 -7.28
CA LEU A 103 -7.53 -5.55 -7.58
C LEU A 103 -7.27 -5.62 -9.08
N ASP A 104 -8.24 -6.06 -9.88
CA ASP A 104 -8.10 -6.24 -11.33
C ASP A 104 -7.75 -4.92 -12.03
N SER A 105 -8.43 -3.82 -11.63
CA SER A 105 -8.16 -2.48 -12.15
C SER A 105 -6.75 -2.00 -11.79
N ALA A 106 -6.28 -2.30 -10.57
CA ALA A 106 -4.95 -1.90 -10.12
C ALA A 106 -3.83 -2.68 -10.83
N ILE A 107 -4.02 -3.99 -11.05
CA ILE A 107 -3.10 -4.86 -11.79
C ILE A 107 -3.01 -4.39 -13.24
N SER A 108 -4.16 -4.18 -13.89
CA SER A 108 -4.23 -3.73 -15.29
C SER A 108 -3.51 -2.39 -15.51
N ALA A 109 -3.44 -1.54 -14.49
CA ALA A 109 -2.73 -0.27 -14.58
C ALA A 109 -1.19 -0.38 -14.50
N PHE A 110 -0.62 -1.59 -14.34
CA PHE A 110 0.83 -1.84 -14.47
C PHE A 110 1.23 -2.28 -15.89
N SER A 111 0.24 -2.51 -16.75
CA SER A 111 0.42 -2.92 -18.15
C SER A 111 0.62 -1.73 -19.09
#